data_AF-A0A6L5YC03-F1
#
_entry.id   AF-A0A6L5YC03-F1
#
_cell.length_a   1.000
_cell.length_b   1.000
_cell.length_c   1.000
_cell.angle_alpha   90.00
_cell.angle_beta   90.00
_cell.angle_gamma   90.00
#
_symmetry.space_group_name_H-M   'P 1'
#
loop_
_entity.id
_entity.type
_entity.pdbx_description
1 polymer ?
#
loop_
_entity_poly.entity_id
_entity_poly.type
_entity_poly.pdbx_seq_one_letter_code
_entity_poly.pdbx_strand_id
1 'polypeptide(L)'
;MPTALSLAFDRTNNQVTPLVVACFAAVAGGVFGDHCSLLSDTTVLFSAGAAADHIDHVKTQLPYALVCAAAASVAYLFVGFLMV
;
A
#
# COMPACT_ATOMS: atom_id res chain seq x y z
N MET A 1 3.08 -3.51 -10.23
CA MET A 1 2.51 -2.39 -9.45
C MET A 1 2.34 -1.10 -10.26
N PRO A 2 3.29 -0.59 -11.08
CA PRO A 2 3.05 0.65 -11.85
C PRO A 2 2.18 0.47 -13.12
N THR A 3 2.07 -0.74 -13.66
CA THR A 3 1.36 -1.01 -14.91
C THR A 3 -0.14 -0.69 -14.86
N ALA A 4 -0.80 -1.05 -13.76
CA ALA A 4 -2.24 -0.80 -13.59
C ALA A 4 -2.55 0.70 -13.50
N LEU A 5 -1.68 1.47 -12.83
CA LEU A 5 -1.84 2.91 -12.70
C LEU A 5 -1.58 3.62 -14.03
N SER A 6 -0.49 3.28 -14.72
CA SER A 6 -0.17 3.84 -16.04
C SER A 6 -1.28 3.55 -17.06
N LEU A 7 -1.88 2.36 -17.01
CA LEU A 7 -3.03 2.01 -17.84
C LEU A 7 -4.28 2.85 -17.50
N ALA A 8 -4.54 3.10 -16.21
CA ALA A 8 -5.67 3.93 -15.81
C ALA A 8 -5.54 5.38 -16.32
N PHE A 9 -4.34 5.97 -16.26
CA PHE A 9 -4.08 7.29 -16.83
C PHE A 9 -4.26 7.33 -18.35
N ASP A 10 -3.76 6.32 -19.05
CA ASP A 10 -3.90 6.20 -20.50
C ASP A 10 -5.38 6.09 -20.93
N ARG A 11 -6.16 5.28 -20.20
CA ARG A 11 -7.61 5.15 -20.43
C ARG A 11 -8.44 6.38 -20.06
N THR A 12 -7.85 7.33 -19.35
CA THR A 12 -8.54 8.53 -18.87
C THR A 12 -8.01 9.81 -19.53
N ASN A 13 -7.34 9.73 -20.69
CA ASN A 13 -6.74 10.89 -21.37
C ASN A 13 -5.85 11.73 -20.42
N ASN A 14 -5.10 11.05 -19.54
CA ASN A 14 -4.23 11.67 -18.54
C ASN A 14 -4.94 12.60 -17.52
N GLN A 15 -6.24 12.41 -17.31
CA GLN A 15 -7.03 13.13 -16.30
C GLN A 15 -7.09 12.36 -14.98
N VAL A 16 -7.14 13.08 -13.85
CA VAL A 16 -7.33 12.47 -12.52
C VAL A 16 -8.83 12.26 -12.30
N THR A 17 -9.32 11.09 -12.70
CA THR A 17 -10.71 10.68 -12.47
C THR A 17 -10.84 9.76 -11.25
N PRO A 18 -12.07 9.49 -10.78
CA PRO A 18 -12.29 8.52 -9.72
C PRO A 18 -11.66 7.14 -10.00
N LEU A 19 -11.59 6.72 -11.27
CA LEU A 19 -10.92 5.48 -11.68
C LEU A 19 -9.43 5.50 -11.35
N VAL A 20 -8.74 6.61 -11.67
CA VAL A 20 -7.31 6.78 -11.39
C VAL A 20 -7.07 6.79 -9.88
N VAL A 21 -7.92 7.49 -9.12
CA VAL A 21 -7.82 7.55 -7.65
C VAL A 21 -8.06 6.17 -7.01
N ALA A 22 -9.04 5.42 -7.50
CA ALA A 22 -9.29 4.05 -7.06
C ALA A 22 -8.12 3.11 -7.36
N CYS A 23 -7.50 3.23 -8.54
CA CYS A 23 -6.29 2.48 -8.88
C CYS A 23 -5.12 2.84 -7.96
N PHE A 24 -4.92 4.13 -7.65
CA PHE A 24 -3.90 4.55 -6.67
C PHE A 24 -4.16 3.95 -5.28
N ALA A 25 -5.39 3.98 -4.80
CA ALA A 25 -5.77 3.41 -3.52
C ALA A 25 -5.48 1.90 -3.46
N ALA A 26 -5.81 1.17 -4.53
CA ALA A 26 -5.54 -0.27 -4.62
C ALA A 26 -4.04 -0.59 -4.64
N VAL A 27 -3.23 0.18 -5.38
CA VAL A 27 -1.77 0.01 -5.42
C VAL A 27 -1.16 0.32 -4.05
N ALA A 28 -1.60 1.39 -3.38
CA ALA A 28 -1.14 1.74 -2.04
C ALA A 28 -1.48 0.64 -1.01
N GLY A 29 -2.67 0.03 -1.10
CA GLY A 29 -3.04 -1.12 -0.28
C GLY A 29 -2.18 -2.37 -0.54
N GLY A 30 -1.78 -2.61 -1.79
CA GLY A 30 -0.85 -3.67 -2.15
C GLY A 30 0.53 -3.49 -1.50
N VAL A 31 1.06 -2.25 -1.50
CA VAL A 31 2.35 -1.92 -0.85
C VAL A 31 2.29 -2.17 0.67
N PHE A 32 1.17 -1.82 1.32
CA PHE A 32 0.95 -2.17 2.72
C PHE A 32 0.96 -3.68 2.95
N GLY A 33 0.31 -4.45 2.06
CA GLY A 33 0.31 -5.91 2.08
C GLY A 33 1.71 -6.51 1.97
N ASP A 34 2.55 -6.00 1.08
CA ASP A 34 3.93 -6.45 0.91
C ASP A 34 4.80 -6.15 2.14
N HIS A 35 4.53 -5.04 2.85
CA HIS A 35 5.22 -4.68 4.09
C HIS A 35 4.80 -5.54 5.29
N CYS A 36 3.53 -5.94 5.37
CA CYS A 36 3.03 -6.77 6.45
C CYS A 36 3.13 -8.27 6.16
N SER A 37 3.49 -8.65 4.93
CA SER A 37 3.62 -10.04 4.52
C SER A 37 4.82 -10.67 5.23
N LEU A 38 4.52 -11.59 6.14
CA LEU A 38 5.43 -12.50 6.85
C LEU A 38 6.21 -13.45 5.92
N LEU A 39 6.01 -13.36 4.60
CA LEU A 39 6.57 -14.28 3.62
C LEU A 39 7.16 -13.53 2.40
N SER A 40 7.20 -12.20 2.43
CA SER A 40 7.85 -11.43 1.36
C SER A 40 9.36 -11.55 1.47
N ASP A 41 10.04 -11.78 0.35
CA ASP A 41 11.51 -11.88 0.26
C ASP A 41 12.22 -10.68 0.89
N THR A 42 11.59 -9.50 0.86
CA THR A 42 12.07 -8.28 1.52
C THR A 42 12.05 -8.37 3.04
N THR A 43 10.97 -8.89 3.64
CA THR A 43 10.82 -9.05 5.10
C THR A 43 11.87 -10.02 5.65
N VAL A 44 12.15 -11.10 4.91
CA VAL A 44 13.18 -12.09 5.27
C VAL A 44 14.57 -11.44 5.25
N LEU A 45 14.91 -10.70 4.18
CA LEU A 45 16.19 -10.01 4.06
C LEU A 45 16.40 -8.94 5.16
N PHE A 46 15.38 -8.13 5.46
CA PHE A 46 15.47 -7.11 6.51
C PHE A 46 15.58 -7.70 7.92
N SER A 47 14.87 -8.80 8.20
CA SER A 47 15.01 -9.50 9.49
C SER A 47 16.42 -10.08 9.70
N ALA A 48 17.03 -10.65 8.64
CA ALA A 48 18.40 -11.17 8.69
C ALA A 48 19.44 -10.05 8.88
N GLY A 49 19.25 -8.90 8.21
CA GLY A 49 20.11 -7.72 8.39
C GLY A 49 19.99 -7.06 9.78
N ALA A 50 18.85 -7.21 10.45
CA ALA A 50 18.62 -6.71 11.80
C ALA A 50 19.09 -7.69 12.91
N ALA A 51 19.57 -8.89 12.55
CA ALA A 51 19.88 -9.98 13.48
C ALA A 51 18.73 -10.30 14.46
N ALA A 52 17.48 -10.05 14.02
CA ALA A 52 16.27 -10.26 14.80
C ALA A 52 15.53 -11.50 14.29
N ASP A 53 14.85 -12.21 15.19
CA ASP A 53 13.94 -13.27 14.77
C ASP A 53 12.85 -12.67 13.86
N HIS A 54 12.56 -13.35 12.75
CA HIS A 54 11.68 -12.85 11.70
C HIS A 54 10.27 -12.52 12.22
N ILE A 55 9.75 -13.36 13.13
CA ILE A 55 8.44 -13.16 13.75
C ILE A 55 8.43 -11.92 14.65
N ASP A 56 9.52 -11.68 15.39
CA ASP A 56 9.62 -10.54 16.29
C ASP A 56 9.80 -9.22 15.52
N HIS A 57 10.55 -9.26 14.43
CA HIS A 57 10.69 -8.13 13.51
C HIS A 57 9.32 -7.69 12.96
N VAL A 58 8.51 -8.63 12.45
CA VAL A 58 7.18 -8.30 11.90
C VAL A 58 6.21 -7.86 12.98
N LYS A 59 6.23 -8.47 14.17
CA LYS A 59 5.37 -8.05 15.30
C LYS A 59 5.57 -6.59 15.70
N THR A 60 6.80 -6.08 15.64
CA THR A 60 7.08 -4.68 15.95
C THR A 60 6.68 -3.72 14.83
N GLN A 61 6.67 -4.19 13.57
CA GLN A 61 6.34 -3.37 12.39
C GLN A 61 4.83 -3.31 12.08
N LEU A 62 4.10 -4.40 12.34
CA LEU A 62 2.66 -4.50 12.14
C LEU A 62 1.86 -3.34 12.78
N PRO A 63 2.09 -2.94 14.05
CA PRO A 63 1.33 -1.84 14.66
C PRO A 63 1.56 -0.50 13.95
N TYR A 64 2.78 -0.22 13.49
CA TYR A 64 3.08 0.99 12.72
C TYR A 64 2.40 0.96 11.35
N ALA A 65 2.50 -0.18 10.66
CA ALA A 65 1.87 -0.37 9.36
C ALA A 65 0.34 -0.22 9.43
N LEU A 66 -0.30 -0.75 10.48
CA LEU A 66 -1.75 -0.64 10.70
C LEU A 66 -2.19 0.81 10.92
N VAL A 67 -1.42 1.63 11.64
CA VAL A 67 -1.72 3.05 11.83
C VAL A 67 -1.69 3.78 10.48
N CYS A 68 -0.68 3.52 9.66
CA CYS A 68 -0.59 4.09 8.32
C CYS A 68 -1.73 3.61 7.41
N ALA A 69 -2.08 2.32 7.46
CA ALA A 69 -3.19 1.75 6.67
C ALA A 69 -4.54 2.36 7.06
N ALA A 70 -4.78 2.57 8.35
CA ALA A 70 -6.00 3.22 8.83
C ALA A 70 -6.07 4.68 8.37
N ALA A 71 -4.99 5.45 8.53
CA ALA A 71 -4.92 6.85 8.09
C ALA A 71 -5.12 6.98 6.57
N ALA A 72 -4.45 6.14 5.78
CA ALA A 72 -4.59 6.11 4.33
C ALA A 72 -6.02 5.74 3.90
N SER A 73 -6.63 4.75 4.56
CA SER A 73 -8.00 4.32 4.27
C SER A 73 -9.01 5.45 4.50
N VAL A 74 -8.88 6.18 5.61
CA VAL A 74 -9.72 7.36 5.90
C VAL A 74 -9.53 8.45 4.83
N ALA A 75 -8.28 8.74 4.45
CA ALA A 75 -7.98 9.74 3.43
C ALA A 75 -8.57 9.38 2.06
N TYR A 76 -8.38 8.14 1.59
CA TYR A 76 -8.91 7.70 0.29
C TYR A 76 -10.44 7.63 0.28
N LEU A 77 -11.08 7.23 1.38
CA LEU A 77 -12.55 7.28 1.49
C LEU A 77 -13.05 8.73 1.41
N PHE A 78 -12.43 9.65 2.14
CA PHE A 78 -12.79 11.07 2.12
C PHE A 78 -12.65 11.68 0.72
N VAL A 79 -11.54 11.42 0.03
CA VAL A 79 -11.33 11.85 -1.37
C VAL A 79 -12.38 11.22 -2.29
N GLY A 80 -12.70 9.94 -2.10
CA GLY A 80 -13.75 9.25 -2.85
C GLY A 80 -15.11 9.95 -2.73
N PHE A 81 -15.53 10.30 -1.51
CA PHE A 81 -16.78 11.04 -1.29
C PHE A 81 -16.79 12.46 -1.89
N LEU A 82 -15.63 13.12 -1.98
CA LEU A 82 -15.52 14.45 -2.62
C LEU A 82 -15.56 14.40 -4.15
N MET A 83 -15.20 13.27 -4.75
CA MET A 83 -15.13 13.11 -6.21
C MET A 83 -16.39 12.45 -6.83
N VAL A 84 -17.36 12.08 -6.00
CA VAL A 84 -18.72 11.67 -6.41
C VAL A 84 -19.54 12.92 -6.71
#